data_AF-A0A4V0K3A3-F1
#
_entry.id   AF-A0A4V0K3A3-F1
#
_cell.length_a   1.000
_cell.length_b   1.000
_cell.length_c   1.000
_cell.angle_alpha   90.00
_cell.angle_beta   90.00
_cell.angle_gamma   90.00
#
_symmetry.space_group_name_H-M   'P 1'
#
loop_
_entity.id
_entity.type
_entity.pdbx_description
1 polymer ?
#
loop_
_entity_poly.entity_id
_entity_poly.type
_entity_poly.pdbx_seq_one_letter_code
_entity_poly.pdbx_strand_id
1 'polypeptide(L)'
;MVNILLVCLLIITIIRKNIFISYQYIYIWLFLTALCNTIIVINLYYEKWENNNSFPFISCSLCIGEHYKGETLSSSSNIIKNKKNNKLYNFSKKTKLSIAFLKLFVCTYVENFFYFYFLPLLSTLLFLKYGIFRYEIAKLSLVFVNIFAISSVCLRYVKINILSYILSHISLFAITLAIIKVQENVFICFLLFMVVFTFYHILLVAIFRLANRVFSFMNGILISSIGAFFLTASLYSLTYNYLNVKAFPGVIFLVLSKLILSIALYGGYCAYFIQNGKDKKKNRTNIIIATFIFFSYNIYNFFLKEHNTGNINDVKFLDYAMNLIRRNDNLILIASWFFITLLYLIFINFLTKKQENLIYVRKHYHFLLFLNTNLAFWAGKVELLTVVLSFILALFILIEILRKNYEHAFNSNNWLNLFLTRFIDDRDRHGLILTHIYLLAGAYLPIVADVVLSNTNYNYYKKEIRYLFRETNLMLYCSGLYSICIGDSFAAIGGRLYPTPKVTNTNNKSYLGCFFFFCTTFVSLLFFSYLQKTNFTNIKECFIISLFGAIFEAYLNDIDNLLLPIFSFCVYLCFEE
;
A
#
# COMPACT_ATOMS: atom_id res chain seq x y z
N MET A 1 -7.21 2.13 -21.05
CA MET A 1 -8.00 3.16 -20.34
C MET A 1 -7.37 3.59 -19.02
N VAL A 2 -7.02 2.69 -18.08
CA VAL A 2 -6.35 3.09 -16.81
C VAL A 2 -5.13 4.01 -17.03
N ASN A 3 -4.25 3.68 -17.98
CA ASN A 3 -3.10 4.53 -18.32
C ASN A 3 -3.53 5.92 -18.85
N ILE A 4 -4.62 6.00 -19.61
CA ILE A 4 -5.15 7.25 -20.14
C ILE A 4 -5.71 8.11 -19.00
N LEU A 5 -6.48 7.52 -18.09
CA LEU A 5 -6.95 8.21 -16.87
C LEU A 5 -5.79 8.80 -16.07
N LEU A 6 -4.71 8.03 -15.90
CA LEU A 6 -3.52 8.49 -15.19
C LEU A 6 -2.84 9.67 -15.90
N VAL A 7 -2.72 9.62 -17.23
CA VAL A 7 -2.20 10.74 -18.03
C VAL A 7 -3.11 11.97 -17.91
N CYS A 8 -4.43 11.80 -17.95
CA CYS A 8 -5.38 12.89 -17.74
C CYS A 8 -5.21 13.51 -16.35
N LEU A 9 -5.10 12.70 -15.28
CA LEU A 9 -4.87 13.21 -13.93
C LEU A 9 -3.55 13.96 -13.82
N LEU A 10 -2.48 13.46 -14.45
CA LEU A 10 -1.19 14.16 -14.51
C LEU A 10 -1.34 15.53 -15.18
N ILE A 11 -1.93 15.60 -16.37
CA ILE A 11 -2.13 16.85 -17.12
C ILE A 11 -2.99 17.83 -16.30
N ILE A 12 -4.07 17.37 -15.69
CA ILE A 12 -4.95 18.24 -14.90
C ILE A 12 -4.23 18.76 -13.66
N THR A 13 -3.49 17.92 -12.96
CA THR A 13 -2.69 18.32 -11.78
C THR A 13 -1.67 19.38 -12.17
N ILE A 14 -1.02 19.20 -13.32
CA ILE A 14 -0.05 20.13 -13.89
C ILE A 14 -0.67 21.50 -14.13
N ILE A 15 -1.81 21.54 -14.82
CA ILE A 15 -2.51 22.77 -15.18
C ILE A 15 -3.05 23.47 -13.94
N ARG A 16 -3.76 22.74 -13.07
CA ARG A 16 -4.43 23.36 -11.91
C ARG A 16 -3.46 23.86 -10.86
N LYS A 17 -2.39 23.11 -10.59
CA LYS A 17 -1.46 23.46 -9.53
C LYS A 17 -0.33 24.38 -10.01
N ASN A 18 -0.24 24.72 -11.31
CA ASN A 18 0.82 25.56 -11.89
C ASN A 18 2.27 25.08 -11.58
N ILE A 19 2.47 23.77 -11.40
CA ILE A 19 3.64 23.24 -10.66
C ILE A 19 4.69 22.56 -11.54
N PHE A 20 4.43 22.35 -12.83
CA PHE A 20 5.34 21.56 -13.67
C PHE A 20 6.68 22.24 -13.99
N ILE A 21 6.74 23.57 -13.92
CA ILE A 21 7.99 24.32 -14.15
C ILE A 21 8.83 24.45 -12.85
N SER A 22 8.25 24.20 -11.67
CA SER A 22 8.93 24.42 -10.38
C SER A 22 9.27 23.15 -9.57
N TYR A 23 8.59 22.01 -9.77
CA TYR A 23 8.88 20.77 -9.04
C TYR A 23 9.55 19.68 -9.91
N GLN A 24 10.87 19.61 -9.83
CA GLN A 24 11.77 18.69 -10.57
C GLN A 24 11.57 17.18 -10.31
N TYR A 25 10.67 16.77 -9.40
CA TYR A 25 10.72 15.42 -8.82
C TYR A 25 10.25 14.32 -9.77
N ILE A 26 9.11 14.42 -10.45
CA ILE A 26 8.67 13.34 -11.38
C ILE A 26 9.76 13.03 -12.42
N TYR A 27 10.42 14.06 -12.95
CA TYR A 27 11.53 13.92 -13.90
C TYR A 27 12.79 13.35 -13.26
N ILE A 28 13.17 13.82 -12.06
CA ILE A 28 14.26 13.22 -11.28
C ILE A 28 13.99 11.73 -11.06
N TRP A 29 12.74 11.33 -10.86
CA TRP A 29 12.38 9.96 -10.51
C TRP A 29 12.44 9.07 -11.74
N LEU A 30 11.93 9.53 -12.87
CA LEU A 30 12.10 8.85 -14.15
C LEU A 30 13.58 8.75 -14.57
N PHE A 31 14.37 9.80 -14.31
CA PHE A 31 15.80 9.81 -14.59
C PHE A 31 16.58 8.82 -13.71
N LEU A 32 16.41 8.89 -12.37
CA LEU A 32 17.07 8.02 -11.41
C LEU A 32 16.74 6.54 -11.65
N THR A 33 15.51 6.26 -12.11
CA THR A 33 15.07 4.90 -12.39
C THR A 33 15.58 4.39 -13.73
N ALA A 34 15.63 5.23 -14.76
CA ALA A 34 16.36 4.93 -16.00
C ALA A 34 17.82 4.61 -15.72
N LEU A 35 18.47 5.40 -14.85
CA LEU A 35 19.85 5.20 -14.43
C LEU A 35 20.04 3.92 -13.60
N CYS A 36 19.13 3.62 -12.68
CA CYS A 36 19.13 2.35 -11.94
C CYS A 36 19.08 1.16 -12.89
N ASN A 37 18.14 1.20 -13.84
CA ASN A 37 17.90 0.11 -14.77
C ASN A 37 19.06 -0.06 -15.75
N THR A 38 19.71 1.02 -16.21
CA THR A 38 20.91 0.92 -17.03
C THR A 38 22.07 0.28 -16.27
N ILE A 39 22.31 0.69 -15.02
CA ILE A 39 23.36 0.09 -14.17
C ILE A 39 23.10 -1.40 -13.96
N ILE A 40 21.86 -1.78 -13.63
CA ILE A 40 21.47 -3.18 -13.45
C ILE A 40 21.75 -3.99 -14.73
N VAL A 41 21.34 -3.49 -15.90
CA VAL A 41 21.54 -4.21 -17.17
C VAL A 41 23.01 -4.32 -17.54
N ILE A 42 23.80 -3.27 -17.31
CA ILE A 42 25.25 -3.30 -17.52
C ILE A 42 25.89 -4.39 -16.64
N ASN A 43 25.55 -4.43 -15.35
CA ASN A 43 26.08 -5.43 -14.41
C ASN A 43 25.71 -6.87 -14.81
N LEU A 44 24.46 -7.09 -15.23
CA LEU A 44 23.99 -8.40 -15.69
C LEU A 44 24.70 -8.89 -16.96
N TYR A 45 25.08 -7.97 -17.85
CA TYR A 45 25.83 -8.32 -19.05
C TYR A 45 27.30 -8.61 -18.73
N TYR A 46 27.92 -7.86 -17.82
CA TYR A 46 29.27 -8.13 -17.32
C TYR A 46 29.37 -9.55 -16.73
N GLU A 47 28.41 -9.95 -15.90
CA GLU A 47 28.36 -11.30 -15.30
C GLU A 47 28.26 -12.41 -16.37
N LYS A 48 27.59 -12.13 -17.50
CA LYS A 48 27.49 -13.05 -18.65
C LYS A 48 28.74 -13.06 -19.53
N TRP A 49 29.56 -12.01 -19.46
CA TRP A 49 30.81 -11.87 -20.20
C TRP A 49 31.99 -12.51 -19.45
N GLU A 50 32.03 -12.37 -18.11
CA GLU A 50 33.05 -12.97 -17.23
C GLU A 50 32.89 -14.47 -16.99
N ASN A 51 31.72 -15.07 -17.28
CA ASN A 51 31.61 -16.54 -17.35
C ASN A 51 32.50 -17.17 -18.45
N ASN A 52 33.17 -16.35 -19.27
CA ASN A 52 34.25 -16.80 -20.17
C ASN A 52 35.66 -16.39 -19.74
N ASN A 53 35.86 -15.59 -18.68
CA ASN A 53 37.17 -15.29 -18.09
C ASN A 53 37.00 -14.75 -16.66
N SER A 54 37.58 -15.46 -15.71
CA SER A 54 37.47 -15.34 -14.26
C SER A 54 37.83 -13.95 -13.69
N PHE A 55 36.89 -13.33 -12.97
CA PHE A 55 37.16 -12.41 -11.86
C PHE A 55 36.42 -12.88 -10.58
N PRO A 56 37.04 -12.78 -9.39
CA PRO A 56 36.47 -13.31 -8.16
C PRO A 56 35.70 -12.19 -7.43
N PHE A 57 34.44 -11.98 -7.76
CA PHE A 57 33.50 -11.41 -6.80
C PHE A 57 32.54 -12.50 -6.35
N ILE A 58 32.89 -13.08 -5.19
CA ILE A 58 32.09 -13.92 -4.28
C ILE A 58 30.97 -14.68 -4.99
N SER A 59 31.21 -15.97 -5.23
CA SER A 59 30.25 -17.00 -5.62
C SER A 59 29.12 -17.15 -4.58
N CYS A 60 28.28 -16.13 -4.45
CA CYS A 60 27.05 -16.19 -3.69
C CYS A 60 25.97 -16.77 -4.60
N SER A 61 25.54 -17.98 -4.32
CA SER A 61 24.39 -18.69 -4.94
C SER A 61 23.03 -18.00 -4.72
N LEU A 62 23.02 -16.76 -4.21
CA LEU A 62 21.85 -15.99 -3.83
C LEU A 62 21.54 -14.94 -4.89
N CYS A 63 20.60 -15.27 -5.77
CA CYS A 63 20.02 -14.32 -6.71
C CYS A 63 18.62 -13.87 -6.27
N ILE A 64 18.28 -12.62 -6.59
CA ILE A 64 16.93 -12.05 -6.48
C ILE A 64 16.34 -11.90 -7.89
N GLY A 65 15.04 -12.07 -8.04
CA GLY A 65 14.37 -12.10 -9.35
C GLY A 65 14.23 -13.53 -9.87
N GLU A 66 13.02 -14.08 -9.72
CA GLU A 66 12.54 -15.36 -10.28
C GLU A 66 11.14 -15.73 -9.77
N HIS A 67 10.60 -14.93 -8.83
CA HIS A 67 9.37 -15.22 -8.08
C HIS A 67 8.09 -15.34 -8.94
N TYR A 68 8.16 -14.94 -10.22
CA TYR A 68 7.06 -14.79 -11.18
C TYR A 68 7.08 -15.87 -12.29
N LYS A 69 7.87 -16.95 -12.16
CA LYS A 69 7.82 -18.11 -13.08
C LYS A 69 6.45 -18.80 -12.99
N GLY A 70 5.46 -18.26 -13.70
CA GLY A 70 4.07 -18.71 -13.68
C GLY A 70 3.06 -17.66 -14.14
N GLU A 71 3.40 -16.36 -14.12
CA GLU A 71 2.52 -15.31 -14.63
C GLU A 71 2.48 -15.30 -16.17
N THR A 72 1.27 -15.13 -16.72
CA THR A 72 1.06 -14.92 -18.16
C THR A 72 1.66 -13.57 -18.55
N LEU A 73 2.85 -13.64 -19.12
CA LEU A 73 3.50 -12.57 -19.84
C LEU A 73 2.62 -12.12 -21.03
N SER A 74 2.48 -10.81 -21.22
CA SER A 74 1.75 -10.16 -22.33
C SER A 74 2.15 -10.75 -23.70
N SER A 75 1.27 -10.62 -24.71
CA SER A 75 1.56 -11.05 -26.08
C SER A 75 2.85 -10.45 -26.66
N SER A 76 3.21 -9.22 -26.26
CA SER A 76 4.48 -8.55 -26.60
C SER A 76 5.70 -9.21 -25.97
N SER A 77 5.58 -9.79 -24.78
CA SER A 77 6.66 -10.53 -24.13
C SER A 77 6.75 -11.99 -24.60
N ASN A 78 5.71 -12.55 -25.22
CA ASN A 78 5.81 -13.81 -25.99
C ASN A 78 6.62 -13.65 -27.29
N ILE A 79 6.72 -12.43 -27.84
CA ILE A 79 7.67 -12.13 -28.94
C ILE A 79 9.13 -12.36 -28.48
N ILE A 80 9.42 -12.19 -27.18
CA ILE A 80 10.75 -12.44 -26.58
C ILE A 80 11.09 -13.93 -26.54
N LYS A 81 10.07 -14.81 -26.39
CA LYS A 81 10.25 -16.27 -26.35
C LYS A 81 10.24 -16.94 -27.72
N ASN A 82 9.69 -16.31 -28.76
CA ASN A 82 9.64 -16.88 -30.10
C ASN A 82 11.03 -16.91 -30.76
N LYS A 83 11.76 -18.01 -30.53
CA LYS A 83 12.98 -18.40 -31.27
C LYS A 83 12.79 -18.46 -32.80
N LYS A 84 11.56 -18.47 -33.32
CA LYS A 84 11.25 -18.71 -34.73
C LYS A 84 11.43 -17.50 -35.67
N ASN A 85 11.59 -16.27 -35.17
CA ASN A 85 11.81 -15.08 -36.02
C ASN A 85 13.28 -14.65 -36.16
N ASN A 86 14.23 -15.59 -36.02
CA ASN A 86 15.67 -15.33 -36.22
C ASN A 86 16.13 -15.27 -37.69
N LYS A 87 15.21 -15.18 -38.67
CA LYS A 87 15.59 -15.05 -40.10
C LYS A 87 15.81 -13.61 -40.57
N LEU A 88 15.54 -12.61 -39.74
CA LEU A 88 15.78 -11.22 -40.08
C LEU A 88 16.84 -10.63 -39.14
N TYR A 89 18.00 -10.36 -39.74
CA TYR A 89 19.13 -9.57 -39.27
C TYR A 89 20.28 -10.30 -38.54
N ASN A 90 21.33 -10.59 -39.32
CA ASN A 90 22.70 -10.74 -38.85
C ASN A 90 23.27 -9.37 -38.43
N PHE A 91 22.92 -8.92 -37.23
CA PHE A 91 23.53 -7.75 -36.61
C PHE A 91 24.78 -8.15 -35.78
N SER A 92 25.78 -7.27 -35.75
CA SER A 92 27.00 -7.44 -34.94
C SER A 92 26.68 -7.61 -33.45
N LYS A 93 27.58 -8.24 -32.66
CA LYS A 93 27.35 -8.48 -31.22
C LYS A 93 26.99 -7.20 -30.44
N LYS A 94 27.52 -6.04 -30.84
CA LYS A 94 27.26 -4.72 -30.22
C LYS A 94 25.85 -4.19 -30.54
N THR A 95 25.33 -4.44 -31.75
CA THR A 95 23.96 -4.08 -32.15
C THR A 95 22.91 -5.03 -31.57
N LYS A 96 23.27 -6.28 -31.26
CA LYS A 96 22.40 -7.18 -30.46
C LYS A 96 22.17 -6.68 -29.03
N LEU A 97 23.18 -6.04 -28.42
CA LEU A 97 23.09 -5.47 -27.07
C LEU A 97 22.12 -4.29 -27.01
N SER A 98 22.24 -3.34 -27.94
CA SER A 98 21.35 -2.17 -27.99
C SER A 98 19.90 -2.58 -28.22
N ILE A 99 19.66 -3.59 -29.07
CA ILE A 99 18.32 -4.13 -29.33
C ILE A 99 17.76 -4.86 -28.10
N ALA A 100 18.57 -5.67 -27.39
CA ALA A 100 18.14 -6.35 -26.17
C ALA A 100 17.83 -5.35 -25.03
N PHE A 101 18.66 -4.32 -24.88
CA PHE A 101 18.44 -3.22 -23.94
C PHE A 101 17.16 -2.46 -24.28
N LEU A 102 16.97 -2.04 -25.54
CA LEU A 102 15.78 -1.34 -25.98
C LEU A 102 14.52 -2.18 -25.76
N LYS A 103 14.58 -3.49 -26.02
CA LYS A 103 13.46 -4.41 -25.77
C LYS A 103 13.14 -4.53 -24.28
N LEU A 104 14.17 -4.71 -23.43
CA LEU A 104 13.96 -4.75 -21.98
C LEU A 104 13.37 -3.43 -21.48
N PHE A 105 13.89 -2.31 -21.95
CA PHE A 105 13.38 -0.97 -21.66
C PHE A 105 11.91 -0.83 -22.07
N VAL A 106 11.55 -1.18 -23.31
CA VAL A 106 10.15 -1.12 -23.76
C VAL A 106 9.26 -2.00 -22.89
N CYS A 107 9.67 -3.23 -22.58
CA CYS A 107 8.89 -4.12 -21.70
C CYS A 107 8.77 -3.58 -20.28
N THR A 108 9.83 -3.03 -19.70
CA THR A 108 9.77 -2.47 -18.35
C THR A 108 8.85 -1.26 -18.30
N TYR A 109 9.00 -0.30 -19.22
CA TYR A 109 8.31 0.99 -19.12
C TYR A 109 6.91 1.00 -19.76
N VAL A 110 6.75 0.40 -20.94
CA VAL A 110 5.48 0.46 -21.69
C VAL A 110 4.44 -0.50 -21.08
N GLU A 111 4.85 -1.72 -20.72
CA GLU A 111 3.91 -2.71 -20.18
C GLU A 111 3.50 -2.39 -18.74
N ASN A 112 4.30 -1.61 -18.01
CA ASN A 112 4.07 -1.29 -16.60
C ASN A 112 3.82 0.20 -16.37
N PHE A 113 3.35 0.91 -17.41
CA PHE A 113 3.13 2.36 -17.41
C PHE A 113 2.40 2.86 -16.16
N PHE A 114 1.30 2.20 -15.77
CA PHE A 114 0.54 2.59 -14.57
C PHE A 114 1.44 2.68 -13.33
N TYR A 115 2.23 1.64 -13.05
CA TYR A 115 3.07 1.59 -11.85
C TYR A 115 4.20 2.62 -11.88
N PHE A 116 4.77 2.88 -13.06
CA PHE A 116 5.82 3.87 -13.24
C PHE A 116 5.37 5.30 -12.97
N TYR A 117 4.10 5.63 -13.19
CA TYR A 117 3.60 7.00 -13.06
C TYR A 117 2.67 7.19 -11.85
N PHE A 118 1.99 6.14 -11.39
CA PHE A 118 1.05 6.22 -10.27
C PHE A 118 1.75 6.49 -8.94
N LEU A 119 2.80 5.75 -8.60
CA LEU A 119 3.53 5.93 -7.34
C LEU A 119 4.24 7.29 -7.26
N PRO A 120 4.90 7.77 -8.35
CA PRO A 120 5.40 9.14 -8.41
C PRO A 120 4.33 10.22 -8.31
N LEU A 121 3.18 10.02 -8.98
CA LEU A 121 2.05 10.95 -8.87
C LEU A 121 1.55 11.03 -7.43
N LEU A 122 1.25 9.89 -6.81
CA LEU A 122 0.80 9.82 -5.42
C LEU A 122 1.78 10.55 -4.51
N SER A 123 3.07 10.26 -4.64
CA SER A 123 4.10 10.89 -3.83
C SER A 123 4.22 12.40 -4.05
N THR A 124 4.05 12.86 -5.28
CA THR A 124 4.02 14.29 -5.61
C THR A 124 2.81 14.98 -4.99
N LEU A 125 1.62 14.36 -5.05
CA LEU A 125 0.41 14.89 -4.42
C LEU A 125 0.55 14.98 -2.90
N LEU A 126 1.16 13.96 -2.27
CA LEU A 126 1.46 13.95 -0.84
C LEU A 126 2.44 15.06 -0.47
N PHE A 127 3.50 15.27 -1.26
CA PHE A 127 4.43 16.37 -1.07
C PHE A 127 3.72 17.74 -1.10
N LEU A 128 2.79 17.91 -2.05
CA LEU A 128 2.06 19.16 -2.22
C LEU A 128 1.05 19.40 -1.10
N LYS A 129 0.39 18.35 -0.61
CA LYS A 129 -0.64 18.45 0.42
C LYS A 129 -0.05 18.64 1.82
N TYR A 130 0.98 17.87 2.17
CA TYR A 130 1.46 17.76 3.54
C TYR A 130 2.78 18.49 3.74
N GLY A 131 2.79 19.49 4.63
CA GLY A 131 3.98 20.31 4.90
C GLY A 131 5.11 19.55 5.58
N ILE A 132 4.83 18.40 6.18
CA ILE A 132 5.85 17.51 6.75
C ILE A 132 6.91 17.08 5.71
N PHE A 133 6.56 17.01 4.43
CA PHE A 133 7.51 16.68 3.37
C PHE A 133 8.39 17.86 2.94
N ARG A 134 8.24 19.04 3.54
CA ARG A 134 9.24 20.12 3.42
C ARG A 134 10.55 19.76 4.12
N TYR A 135 10.50 18.90 5.14
CA TYR A 135 11.69 18.42 5.84
C TYR A 135 12.46 17.41 4.97
N GLU A 136 13.78 17.58 4.91
CA GLU A 136 14.65 16.85 3.99
C GLU A 136 14.60 15.33 4.19
N ILE A 137 14.56 14.85 5.44
CA ILE A 137 14.50 13.42 5.75
C ILE A 137 13.17 12.79 5.33
N ALA A 138 12.04 13.45 5.62
CA ALA A 138 10.72 12.96 5.21
C ALA A 138 10.61 12.89 3.69
N LYS A 139 11.09 13.92 3.01
CA LYS A 139 11.18 13.97 1.55
C LYS A 139 12.07 12.86 0.98
N LEU A 140 13.27 12.67 1.53
CA LEU A 140 14.22 11.66 1.09
C LEU A 140 13.66 10.24 1.26
N SER A 141 12.94 9.99 2.35
CA SER A 141 12.29 8.70 2.61
C SER A 141 11.28 8.31 1.51
N LEU A 142 10.48 9.28 1.05
CA LEU A 142 9.51 9.09 -0.02
C LEU A 142 10.22 8.84 -1.36
N VAL A 143 11.34 9.53 -1.61
CA VAL A 143 12.17 9.30 -2.80
C VAL A 143 12.71 7.88 -2.83
N PHE A 144 13.23 7.37 -1.72
CA PHE A 144 13.73 6.00 -1.64
C PHE A 144 12.66 4.96 -1.94
N VAL A 145 11.45 5.09 -1.38
CA VAL A 145 10.33 4.17 -1.66
C VAL A 145 10.08 4.05 -3.17
N ASN A 146 10.11 5.17 -3.90
CA ASN A 146 9.85 5.17 -5.33
C ASN A 146 11.00 4.61 -6.16
N ILE A 147 12.25 4.90 -5.78
CA ILE A 147 13.43 4.27 -6.40
C ILE A 147 13.36 2.75 -6.23
N PHE A 148 13.03 2.26 -5.04
CA PHE A 148 12.91 0.82 -4.77
C PHE A 148 11.75 0.18 -5.53
N ALA A 149 10.57 0.81 -5.53
CA ALA A 149 9.41 0.33 -6.26
C ALA A 149 9.69 0.19 -7.77
N ILE A 150 10.24 1.24 -8.37
CA ILE A 150 10.45 1.29 -9.81
C ILE A 150 11.62 0.38 -10.24
N SER A 151 12.72 0.34 -9.49
CA SER A 151 13.82 -0.60 -9.76
C SER A 151 13.39 -2.06 -9.63
N SER A 152 12.45 -2.36 -8.73
CA SER A 152 11.90 -3.71 -8.57
C SER A 152 11.14 -4.18 -9.79
N VAL A 153 10.60 -3.28 -10.63
CA VAL A 153 9.93 -3.67 -11.88
C VAL A 153 10.86 -4.47 -12.78
N CYS A 154 12.16 -4.14 -12.84
CA CYS A 154 13.13 -4.90 -13.60
C CYS A 154 13.33 -6.34 -13.08
N LEU A 155 13.14 -6.55 -11.78
CA LEU A 155 13.17 -7.90 -11.20
C LEU A 155 12.06 -8.79 -11.74
N ARG A 156 11.01 -8.25 -12.40
CA ARG A 156 10.01 -9.04 -13.15
C ARG A 156 10.58 -9.73 -14.39
N TYR A 157 11.65 -9.20 -14.96
CA TYR A 157 12.17 -9.70 -16.23
C TYR A 157 13.55 -10.33 -16.09
N VAL A 158 14.30 -9.97 -15.04
CA VAL A 158 15.68 -10.42 -14.86
C VAL A 158 15.98 -10.92 -13.45
N LYS A 159 16.84 -11.94 -13.39
CA LYS A 159 17.45 -12.50 -12.19
C LYS A 159 18.82 -11.85 -11.98
N ILE A 160 19.04 -11.27 -10.81
CA ILE A 160 20.24 -10.49 -10.47
C ILE A 160 20.88 -11.08 -9.20
N ASN A 161 22.21 -11.08 -9.12
CA ASN A 161 22.91 -11.33 -7.87
C ASN A 161 22.52 -10.28 -6.81
N ILE A 162 22.19 -10.74 -5.59
CA ILE A 162 21.77 -9.85 -4.49
C ILE A 162 22.85 -8.79 -4.19
N LEU A 163 24.13 -9.17 -4.24
CA LEU A 163 25.21 -8.23 -3.94
C LEU A 163 25.27 -7.09 -4.95
N SER A 164 25.17 -7.41 -6.24
CA SER A 164 25.14 -6.41 -7.33
C SER A 164 23.91 -5.50 -7.22
N TYR A 165 22.77 -6.05 -6.81
CA TYR A 165 21.54 -5.30 -6.58
C TYR A 165 21.66 -4.33 -5.39
N ILE A 166 22.28 -4.76 -4.29
CA ILE A 166 22.55 -3.89 -3.13
C ILE A 166 23.54 -2.80 -3.53
N LEU A 167 24.61 -3.15 -4.23
CA LEU A 167 25.62 -2.19 -4.67
C LEU A 167 25.05 -1.11 -5.60
N SER A 168 24.15 -1.49 -6.53
CA SER A 168 23.48 -0.52 -7.40
C SER A 168 22.55 0.41 -6.63
N HIS A 169 21.93 -0.05 -5.54
CA HIS A 169 21.12 0.80 -4.68
C HIS A 169 21.95 1.73 -3.79
N ILE A 170 23.12 1.29 -3.33
CA ILE A 170 24.06 2.15 -2.59
C ILE A 170 24.61 3.26 -3.50
N SER A 171 24.90 2.97 -4.78
CA SER A 171 25.31 4.02 -5.72
C SER A 171 24.18 5.01 -6.01
N LEU A 172 22.94 4.53 -6.16
CA LEU A 172 21.76 5.39 -6.28
C LEU A 172 21.53 6.26 -5.04
N PHE A 173 21.79 5.74 -3.85
CA PHE A 173 21.73 6.53 -2.62
C PHE A 173 22.66 7.75 -2.70
N ALA A 174 23.92 7.56 -3.09
CA ALA A 174 24.88 8.65 -3.23
C ALA A 174 24.44 9.69 -4.28
N ILE A 175 23.97 9.24 -5.45
CA ILE A 175 23.45 10.12 -6.51
C ILE A 175 22.20 10.88 -6.02
N THR A 176 21.31 10.22 -5.29
CA THR A 176 20.08 10.81 -4.76
C THR A 176 20.39 11.93 -3.77
N LEU A 177 21.36 11.72 -2.87
CA LEU A 177 21.83 12.77 -1.96
C LEU A 177 22.42 13.97 -2.71
N ALA A 178 23.22 13.73 -3.76
CA ALA A 178 23.81 14.78 -4.57
C ALA A 178 22.75 15.63 -5.31
N ILE A 179 21.69 14.99 -5.82
CA ILE A 179 20.59 15.68 -6.53
C ILE A 179 19.71 16.47 -5.57
N ILE A 180 19.33 15.87 -4.44
CA ILE A 180 18.38 16.49 -3.49
C ILE A 180 19.05 17.57 -2.63
N LYS A 181 20.39 17.58 -2.55
CA LYS A 181 21.19 18.52 -1.74
C LYS A 181 20.75 18.55 -0.27
N VAL A 182 20.74 17.38 0.36
CA VAL A 182 20.39 17.21 1.77
C VAL A 182 21.50 17.77 2.67
N GLN A 183 21.15 18.64 3.61
CA GLN A 183 22.04 19.25 4.61
C GLN A 183 22.18 18.39 5.88
N GLU A 184 21.25 17.45 6.10
CA GLU A 184 21.27 16.53 7.24
C GLU A 184 22.46 15.57 7.24
N ASN A 185 22.79 15.01 8.41
CA ASN A 185 23.91 14.08 8.57
C ASN A 185 23.75 12.85 7.65
N VAL A 186 24.76 12.59 6.83
CA VAL A 186 24.82 11.47 5.90
C VAL A 186 24.58 10.13 6.59
N PHE A 187 25.05 9.98 7.84
CA PHE A 187 24.82 8.76 8.62
C PHE A 187 23.34 8.50 8.92
N ILE A 188 22.58 9.54 9.27
CA ILE A 188 21.14 9.45 9.53
C ILE A 188 20.40 9.11 8.22
N CYS A 189 20.80 9.77 7.12
CA CYS A 189 20.25 9.50 5.80
C CYS A 189 20.51 8.05 5.35
N PHE A 190 21.70 7.53 5.61
CA PHE A 190 22.07 6.15 5.29
C PHE A 190 21.32 5.13 6.14
N LEU A 191 21.15 5.39 7.44
CA LEU A 191 20.35 4.54 8.31
C LEU A 191 18.88 4.49 7.84
N LEU A 192 18.30 5.65 7.51
CA LEU A 192 16.96 5.71 6.93
C LEU A 192 16.87 4.90 5.64
N PHE A 193 17.82 5.08 4.73
CA PHE A 193 17.91 4.31 3.49
C PHE A 193 17.91 2.81 3.76
N MET A 194 18.75 2.33 4.68
CA MET A 194 18.86 0.92 5.01
C MET A 194 17.56 0.36 5.62
N VAL A 195 16.90 1.11 6.51
CA VAL A 195 15.64 0.66 7.13
C VAL A 195 14.53 0.57 6.07
N VAL A 196 14.38 1.59 5.22
CA VAL A 196 13.35 1.59 4.16
C VAL A 196 13.65 0.49 3.12
N PHE A 197 14.92 0.34 2.73
CA PHE A 197 15.37 -0.70 1.80
C PHE A 197 15.07 -2.10 2.31
N THR A 198 15.48 -2.39 3.55
CA THR A 198 15.28 -3.71 4.16
C THR A 198 13.80 -4.02 4.34
N PHE A 199 13.02 -3.09 4.88
CA PHE A 199 11.58 -3.30 5.07
C PHE A 199 10.84 -3.54 3.75
N TYR A 200 11.07 -2.69 2.74
CA TYR A 200 10.43 -2.81 1.44
C TYR A 200 10.70 -4.19 0.81
N HIS A 201 11.94 -4.65 0.82
CA HIS A 201 12.32 -5.92 0.20
C HIS A 201 11.88 -7.14 1.01
N ILE A 202 11.91 -7.06 2.35
CA ILE A 202 11.35 -8.12 3.22
C ILE A 202 9.86 -8.29 2.91
N LEU A 203 9.11 -7.19 2.84
CA LEU A 203 7.68 -7.24 2.55
C LEU A 203 7.41 -7.79 1.14
N LEU A 204 8.17 -7.32 0.13
CA LEU A 204 8.06 -7.80 -1.25
C LEU A 204 8.29 -9.31 -1.33
N VAL A 205 9.33 -9.83 -0.70
CA VAL A 205 9.64 -11.27 -0.67
C VAL A 205 8.56 -12.04 0.11
N ALA A 206 8.14 -11.54 1.27
CA ALA A 206 7.13 -12.19 2.10
C ALA A 206 5.80 -12.36 1.35
N ILE A 207 5.36 -11.32 0.62
CA ILE A 207 4.17 -11.34 -0.23
C ILE A 207 4.19 -12.49 -1.23
N PHE A 208 5.27 -12.64 -2.02
CA PHE A 208 5.34 -13.71 -3.02
C PHE A 208 5.46 -15.11 -2.41
N ARG A 209 6.10 -15.22 -1.24
CA ARG A 209 6.36 -16.51 -0.59
C ARG A 209 5.15 -17.02 0.20
N LEU A 210 4.47 -16.14 0.94
CA LEU A 210 3.31 -16.51 1.76
C LEU A 210 2.04 -16.67 0.93
N ALA A 211 1.88 -15.86 -0.12
CA ALA A 211 0.67 -15.89 -0.93
C ALA A 211 0.69 -16.91 -2.06
N ASN A 212 1.63 -17.86 -2.11
CA ASN A 212 1.65 -18.94 -3.11
C ASN A 212 1.52 -18.45 -4.57
N ARG A 213 2.01 -17.24 -4.90
CA ARG A 213 1.84 -16.59 -6.23
C ARG A 213 0.39 -16.24 -6.61
N VAL A 214 -0.50 -16.06 -5.63
CA VAL A 214 -1.82 -15.44 -5.82
C VAL A 214 -1.69 -14.01 -6.37
N PHE A 215 -0.59 -13.32 -6.05
CA PHE A 215 -0.34 -11.97 -6.53
C PHE A 215 0.33 -11.93 -7.88
N SER A 216 -0.12 -11.00 -8.72
CA SER A 216 0.71 -10.48 -9.80
C SER A 216 1.94 -9.76 -9.21
N PHE A 217 3.04 -9.79 -9.95
CA PHE A 217 4.29 -9.21 -9.50
C PHE A 217 4.16 -7.72 -9.15
N MET A 218 3.34 -7.02 -9.93
CA MET A 218 3.11 -5.60 -9.77
C MET A 218 2.25 -5.27 -8.56
N ASN A 219 1.32 -6.15 -8.19
CA ASN A 219 0.56 -6.02 -6.94
C ASN A 219 1.47 -6.11 -5.72
N GLY A 220 2.47 -7.01 -5.78
CA GLY A 220 3.47 -7.10 -4.72
C GLY A 220 4.29 -5.82 -4.55
N ILE A 221 4.73 -5.20 -5.66
CA ILE A 221 5.42 -3.90 -5.63
C ILE A 221 4.54 -2.80 -5.05
N LEU A 222 3.25 -2.80 -5.39
CA LEU A 222 2.33 -1.79 -4.89
C LEU A 222 2.10 -1.91 -3.38
N ILE A 223 1.87 -3.12 -2.89
CA ILE A 223 1.68 -3.35 -1.45
C ILE A 223 2.97 -3.05 -0.69
N SER A 224 4.15 -3.40 -1.24
CA SER A 224 5.42 -3.08 -0.60
C SER A 224 5.76 -1.61 -0.60
N SER A 225 5.43 -0.87 -1.65
CA SER A 225 5.61 0.59 -1.68
C SER A 225 4.66 1.30 -0.73
N ILE A 226 3.38 0.92 -0.68
CA ILE A 226 2.41 1.46 0.29
C ILE A 226 2.85 1.15 1.72
N GLY A 227 3.23 -0.09 2.01
CA GLY A 227 3.73 -0.48 3.33
C GLY A 227 4.97 0.31 3.74
N ALA A 228 5.93 0.47 2.82
CA ALA A 228 7.14 1.25 3.07
C ALA A 228 6.85 2.75 3.25
N PHE A 229 5.86 3.30 2.55
CA PHE A 229 5.39 4.68 2.77
C PHE A 229 4.83 4.88 4.18
N PHE A 230 3.99 3.96 4.67
CA PHE A 230 3.52 4.04 6.05
C PHE A 230 4.65 3.85 7.04
N LEU A 231 5.60 2.96 6.74
CA LEU A 231 6.82 2.85 7.54
C LEU A 231 7.57 4.19 7.56
N THR A 232 7.76 4.89 6.44
CA THR A 232 8.51 6.15 6.44
C THR A 232 7.81 7.26 7.23
N ALA A 233 6.49 7.39 7.10
CA ALA A 233 5.69 8.27 7.96
C ALA A 233 5.88 7.92 9.45
N SER A 234 5.99 6.63 9.74
CA SER A 234 6.17 6.10 11.09
C SER A 234 7.62 6.21 11.61
N LEU A 235 8.64 6.08 10.75
CA LEU A 235 10.06 6.21 11.10
C LEU A 235 10.43 7.66 11.31
N TYR A 236 9.84 8.57 10.52
CA TYR A 236 9.94 9.99 10.79
C TYR A 236 9.49 10.31 12.21
N SER A 237 8.51 9.58 12.75
CA SER A 237 8.12 9.71 14.15
C SER A 237 9.24 9.30 15.12
N LEU A 238 10.00 8.26 14.80
CA LEU A 238 11.05 7.72 15.67
C LEU A 238 12.37 8.50 15.57
N THR A 239 12.73 8.99 14.38
CA THR A 239 13.97 9.74 14.12
C THR A 239 13.86 11.23 14.43
N TYR A 240 12.66 11.65 14.82
CA TYR A 240 12.28 13.03 14.99
C TYR A 240 13.21 13.80 15.96
N ASN A 241 13.56 13.20 17.10
CA ASN A 241 14.35 13.85 18.15
C ASN A 241 15.76 14.31 17.71
N TYR A 242 16.25 13.80 16.56
CA TYR A 242 17.57 14.08 16.03
C TYR A 242 17.59 15.05 14.85
N LEU A 243 16.42 15.55 14.43
CA LEU A 243 16.30 16.57 13.40
C LEU A 243 16.49 17.98 13.98
N ASN A 244 17.04 18.90 13.19
CA ASN A 244 17.34 20.29 13.60
C ASN A 244 16.14 21.09 14.15
N VAL A 245 14.91 20.59 14.03
CA VAL A 245 13.66 21.16 14.57
C VAL A 245 12.98 20.09 15.44
N LYS A 246 12.65 20.37 16.70
CA LYS A 246 12.05 19.42 17.68
C LYS A 246 10.50 19.32 17.61
N ALA A 247 9.87 18.80 16.57
CA ALA A 247 8.58 18.12 16.74
C ALA A 247 8.65 16.92 17.69
N PHE A 248 7.48 16.46 18.08
CA PHE A 248 7.32 15.23 18.81
C PHE A 248 6.08 14.53 18.25
N PRO A 249 6.22 13.28 17.81
CA PRO A 249 5.07 12.53 17.37
C PRO A 249 4.23 12.13 18.57
N GLY A 250 2.92 12.08 18.38
CA GLY A 250 2.03 11.55 19.41
C GLY A 250 2.38 10.10 19.78
N VAL A 251 2.19 9.75 21.04
CA VAL A 251 2.44 8.42 21.62
C VAL A 251 1.77 7.30 20.82
N ILE A 252 0.61 7.56 20.22
CA ILE A 252 -0.08 6.62 19.32
C ILE A 252 0.82 6.19 18.15
N PHE A 253 1.44 7.15 17.47
CA PHE A 253 2.21 6.86 16.26
C PHE A 253 3.50 6.10 16.57
N LEU A 254 4.12 6.39 17.71
CA LEU A 254 5.29 5.67 18.19
C LEU A 254 4.96 4.19 18.44
N VAL A 255 3.85 3.88 19.10
CA VAL A 255 3.46 2.49 19.37
C VAL A 255 3.03 1.78 18.08
N LEU A 256 2.26 2.44 17.22
CA LEU A 256 1.81 1.86 15.94
C LEU A 256 2.96 1.62 14.96
N SER A 257 3.94 2.52 14.89
CA SER A 257 5.14 2.35 14.05
C SER A 257 5.89 1.07 14.41
N LYS A 258 6.14 0.86 15.70
CA LYS A 258 6.79 -0.33 16.26
C LYS A 258 5.96 -1.59 16.03
N LEU A 259 4.63 -1.52 16.14
CA LEU A 259 3.73 -2.63 15.82
C LEU A 259 3.86 -3.05 14.35
N ILE A 260 3.78 -2.10 13.40
CA ILE A 260 3.89 -2.38 11.96
C ILE A 260 5.25 -3.01 11.64
N LEU A 261 6.34 -2.45 12.17
CA LEU A 261 7.69 -2.98 11.97
C LEU A 261 7.80 -4.42 12.51
N SER A 262 7.27 -4.68 13.71
CA SER A 262 7.30 -6.02 14.31
C SER A 262 6.52 -7.05 13.50
N ILE A 263 5.37 -6.67 12.93
CA ILE A 263 4.55 -7.56 12.08
C ILE A 263 5.29 -7.89 10.78
N ALA A 264 5.92 -6.90 10.15
CA ALA A 264 6.68 -7.12 8.93
C ALA A 264 7.88 -8.04 9.15
N LEU A 265 8.61 -7.85 10.26
CA LEU A 265 9.73 -8.72 10.64
C LEU A 265 9.23 -10.14 10.95
N TYR A 266 8.14 -10.28 11.70
CA TYR A 266 7.52 -11.56 11.99
C TYR A 266 7.06 -12.29 10.71
N GLY A 267 6.36 -11.60 9.80
CA GLY A 267 5.93 -12.15 8.52
C GLY A 267 7.09 -12.57 7.63
N GLY A 268 8.14 -11.75 7.55
CA GLY A 268 9.38 -12.07 6.83
C GLY A 268 10.09 -13.30 7.39
N TYR A 269 10.18 -13.41 8.72
CA TYR A 269 10.74 -14.58 9.40
C TYR A 269 9.93 -15.84 9.09
N CYS A 270 8.59 -15.78 9.15
CA CYS A 270 7.72 -16.90 8.80
C CYS A 270 7.93 -17.35 7.34
N ALA A 271 7.99 -16.39 6.42
CA ALA A 271 8.21 -16.68 4.99
C ALA A 271 9.54 -17.42 4.75
N TYR A 272 10.61 -17.04 5.47
CA TYR A 272 11.92 -17.69 5.38
C TYR A 272 11.87 -19.17 5.82
N PHE A 273 11.25 -19.46 6.97
CA PHE A 273 11.19 -20.83 7.49
C PHE A 273 10.23 -21.75 6.74
N ILE A 274 9.17 -21.20 6.11
CA ILE A 274 8.32 -21.97 5.20
C ILE A 274 9.14 -22.46 3.99
N GLN A 275 10.08 -21.66 3.48
CA GLN A 275 10.85 -21.99 2.28
C GLN A 275 11.92 -23.05 2.53
N ASN A 276 12.59 -23.03 3.68
CA ASN A 276 13.69 -23.95 4.00
C ASN A 276 13.18 -25.29 4.52
N GLY A 277 12.38 -25.99 3.72
CA GLY A 277 11.62 -27.19 4.06
C GLY A 277 12.42 -28.49 4.27
N LYS A 278 13.69 -28.42 4.67
CA LYS A 278 14.50 -29.63 4.94
C LYS A 278 14.10 -30.31 6.26
N ASP A 279 13.70 -29.55 7.28
CA ASP A 279 13.24 -30.06 8.59
C ASP A 279 11.92 -29.43 9.05
N LYS A 280 10.79 -30.00 8.63
CA LYS A 280 9.44 -29.49 8.98
C LYS A 280 9.20 -29.34 10.49
N LYS A 281 9.79 -30.21 11.32
CA LYS A 281 9.62 -30.16 12.79
C LYS A 281 10.38 -29.00 13.44
N LYS A 282 11.64 -28.77 13.03
CA LYS A 282 12.49 -27.67 13.53
C LYS A 282 11.98 -26.29 13.09
N ASN A 283 11.44 -26.20 11.87
CA ASN A 283 10.85 -24.94 11.38
C ASN A 283 9.58 -24.56 12.16
N ARG A 284 8.76 -25.54 12.57
CA ARG A 284 7.58 -25.28 13.41
C ARG A 284 7.96 -24.71 14.77
N THR A 285 8.97 -25.27 15.45
CA THR A 285 9.46 -24.73 16.72
C THR A 285 9.97 -23.29 16.57
N ASN A 286 10.69 -22.98 15.48
CA ASN A 286 11.19 -21.62 15.24
C ASN A 286 10.05 -20.61 15.00
N ILE A 287 9.00 -21.01 14.26
CA ILE A 287 7.83 -20.16 14.05
C ILE A 287 7.09 -19.91 15.38
N ILE A 288 6.98 -20.92 16.25
CA ILE A 288 6.38 -20.76 17.59
C ILE A 288 7.22 -19.83 18.48
N ILE A 289 8.54 -19.93 18.42
CA ILE A 289 9.42 -19.01 19.16
C ILE A 289 9.24 -17.58 18.62
N ALA A 290 9.19 -17.42 17.30
CA ALA A 290 8.98 -16.11 16.68
C ALA A 290 7.62 -15.50 17.01
N THR A 291 6.53 -16.29 17.09
CA THR A 291 5.23 -15.79 17.55
C THR A 291 5.31 -15.31 18.99
N PHE A 292 5.96 -16.08 19.87
CA PHE A 292 6.12 -15.70 21.27
C PHE A 292 6.94 -14.40 21.42
N ILE A 293 8.06 -14.28 20.69
CA ILE A 293 8.88 -13.05 20.66
C ILE A 293 8.06 -11.87 20.15
N PHE A 294 7.29 -12.07 19.06
CA PHE A 294 6.43 -11.04 18.49
C PHE A 294 5.40 -10.52 19.51
N PHE A 295 4.68 -11.42 20.20
CA PHE A 295 3.70 -11.02 21.21
C PHE A 295 4.37 -10.36 22.41
N SER A 296 5.48 -10.92 22.90
CA SER A 296 6.23 -10.37 24.04
C SER A 296 6.74 -8.96 23.76
N TYR A 297 7.31 -8.73 22.57
CA TYR A 297 7.77 -7.41 22.13
C TYR A 297 6.62 -6.41 22.07
N ASN A 298 5.49 -6.79 21.50
CA ASN A 298 4.36 -5.87 21.36
C ASN A 298 3.68 -5.57 22.71
N ILE A 299 3.55 -6.55 23.60
CA ILE A 299 3.10 -6.33 24.97
C ILE A 299 4.05 -5.34 25.66
N TYR A 300 5.36 -5.57 25.58
CA TYR A 300 6.35 -4.65 26.13
C TYR A 300 6.22 -3.24 25.54
N ASN A 301 6.04 -3.13 24.22
CA ASN A 301 5.85 -1.87 23.51
C ASN A 301 4.63 -1.07 24.01
N PHE A 302 3.53 -1.75 24.39
CA PHE A 302 2.35 -1.09 24.96
C PHE A 302 2.57 -0.52 26.37
N PHE A 303 3.41 -1.19 27.17
CA PHE A 303 3.71 -0.79 28.55
C PHE A 303 4.88 0.19 28.65
N LEU A 304 5.66 0.33 27.59
CA LEU A 304 6.79 1.24 27.55
C LEU A 304 6.32 2.68 27.77
N LYS A 305 7.00 3.38 28.68
CA LYS A 305 6.87 4.83 28.83
C LYS A 305 7.46 5.47 27.59
N GLU A 306 6.61 6.07 26.78
CA GLU A 306 7.05 6.92 25.69
C GLU A 306 7.20 8.34 26.22
N HIS A 307 8.34 8.94 25.90
CA HIS A 307 8.60 10.29 26.34
C HIS A 307 7.76 11.25 25.50
N ASN A 308 6.59 11.61 26.02
CA ASN A 308 5.71 12.60 25.43
C ASN A 308 6.09 13.97 25.99
N THR A 309 7.14 14.58 25.43
CA THR A 309 7.78 15.84 25.89
C THR A 309 6.89 17.09 25.79
N GLY A 310 5.56 16.93 25.76
CA GLY A 310 4.58 17.99 26.00
C GLY A 310 4.12 18.08 27.46
N ASN A 311 4.30 17.01 28.24
CA ASN A 311 4.16 16.98 29.69
C ASN A 311 5.52 16.56 30.26
N ILE A 312 5.93 17.14 31.38
CA ILE A 312 7.13 16.72 32.13
C ILE A 312 7.03 15.23 32.58
N ASN A 313 5.87 14.60 32.37
CA ASN A 313 5.55 13.25 32.77
C ASN A 313 5.50 12.33 31.55
N ASP A 314 6.33 11.28 31.58
CA ASP A 314 6.19 10.13 30.68
C ASP A 314 4.79 9.55 30.75
N VAL A 315 4.13 9.43 29.60
CA VAL A 315 2.78 8.86 29.50
C VAL A 315 2.90 7.48 28.87
N LYS A 316 2.41 6.45 29.56
CA LYS A 316 2.29 5.13 28.95
C LYS A 316 1.22 5.19 27.88
N PHE A 317 1.45 4.56 26.72
CA PHE A 317 0.42 4.45 25.69
C PHE A 317 -0.87 3.84 26.25
N LEU A 318 -0.75 2.85 27.13
CA LEU A 318 -1.89 2.24 27.81
C LEU A 318 -2.74 3.29 28.54
N ASP A 319 -2.12 4.22 29.27
CA ASP A 319 -2.85 5.26 30.01
C ASP A 319 -3.56 6.22 29.05
N TYR A 320 -2.90 6.59 27.94
CA TYR A 320 -3.50 7.38 26.89
C TYR A 320 -4.70 6.66 26.23
N ALA A 321 -4.53 5.39 25.86
CA ALA A 321 -5.58 4.58 25.23
C ALA A 321 -6.76 4.36 26.18
N MET A 322 -6.49 4.07 27.45
CA MET A 322 -7.53 3.93 28.48
C MET A 322 -8.28 5.23 28.72
N ASN A 323 -7.57 6.38 28.73
CA ASN A 323 -8.22 7.69 28.83
C ASN A 323 -9.07 8.00 27.60
N LEU A 324 -8.62 7.62 26.39
CA LEU A 324 -9.39 7.78 25.17
C LEU A 324 -10.66 6.91 25.22
N ILE A 325 -10.55 5.66 25.65
CA ILE A 325 -11.68 4.73 25.79
C ILE A 325 -12.66 5.22 26.87
N ARG A 326 -12.18 5.67 28.03
CA ARG A 326 -13.01 6.02 29.20
C ARG A 326 -13.86 7.28 29.03
N ARG A 327 -13.64 8.09 27.99
CA ARG A 327 -14.52 9.22 27.69
C ARG A 327 -15.94 8.70 27.39
N ASN A 328 -16.95 9.21 28.10
CA ASN A 328 -18.33 8.71 28.02
C ASN A 328 -18.87 8.61 26.58
N ASP A 329 -18.64 9.62 25.74
CA ASP A 329 -19.05 9.60 24.33
C ASP A 329 -18.39 8.46 23.54
N ASN A 330 -17.13 8.16 23.85
CA ASN A 330 -16.35 7.13 23.16
C ASN A 330 -16.82 5.74 23.57
N LEU A 331 -17.20 5.53 24.84
CA LEU A 331 -17.80 4.27 25.30
C LEU A 331 -19.12 3.98 24.58
N ILE A 332 -19.98 5.01 24.42
CA ILE A 332 -21.25 4.87 23.70
C ILE A 332 -20.99 4.47 22.24
N LEU A 333 -20.02 5.10 21.57
CA LEU A 333 -19.65 4.76 20.20
C LEU A 333 -19.09 3.34 20.08
N ILE A 334 -18.19 2.92 21.00
CA ILE A 334 -17.63 1.56 21.02
C ILE A 334 -18.72 0.52 21.26
N ALA A 335 -19.62 0.76 22.21
CA ALA A 335 -20.76 -0.11 22.50
C ALA A 335 -21.68 -0.21 21.28
N SER A 336 -21.94 0.90 20.59
CA SER A 336 -22.73 0.95 19.37
C SER A 336 -22.08 0.14 18.24
N TRP A 337 -20.77 0.29 18.01
CA TRP A 337 -20.04 -0.51 17.04
C TRP A 337 -20.11 -2.00 17.35
N PHE A 338 -19.94 -2.38 18.61
CA PHE A 338 -20.03 -3.79 19.02
C PHE A 338 -21.43 -4.34 18.78
N PHE A 339 -22.47 -3.60 19.19
CA PHE A 339 -23.87 -4.01 19.02
C PHE A 339 -24.24 -4.16 17.54
N ILE A 340 -23.92 -3.17 16.71
CA ILE A 340 -24.17 -3.19 15.26
C ILE A 340 -23.43 -4.36 14.62
N THR A 341 -22.15 -4.53 14.94
CA THR A 341 -21.33 -5.63 14.40
C THR A 341 -21.91 -6.99 14.78
N LEU A 342 -22.32 -7.17 16.04
CA LEU A 342 -22.92 -8.42 16.50
C LEU A 342 -24.22 -8.73 15.75
N LEU A 343 -25.15 -7.77 15.68
CA LEU A 343 -26.42 -7.92 14.96
C LEU A 343 -26.18 -8.25 13.48
N TYR A 344 -25.24 -7.54 12.86
CA TYR A 344 -24.98 -7.69 11.43
C TYR A 344 -24.26 -9.01 11.11
N LEU A 345 -23.40 -9.52 12.02
CA LEU A 345 -22.81 -10.85 11.90
C LEU A 345 -23.87 -11.96 12.04
N ILE A 346 -24.85 -11.80 12.93
CA ILE A 346 -25.99 -12.72 13.04
C ILE A 346 -26.79 -12.71 11.74
N PHE A 347 -27.08 -11.53 11.20
CA PHE A 347 -27.79 -11.36 9.93
C PHE A 347 -27.03 -12.01 8.75
N ILE A 348 -25.74 -11.72 8.59
CA ILE A 348 -24.90 -12.34 7.56
C ILE A 348 -24.90 -13.86 7.71
N ASN A 349 -24.80 -14.37 8.94
CA ASN A 349 -24.83 -15.82 9.17
C ASN A 349 -26.15 -16.44 8.72
N PHE A 350 -27.28 -15.76 8.93
CA PHE A 350 -28.58 -16.18 8.40
C PHE A 350 -28.63 -16.18 6.86
N LEU A 351 -28.09 -15.14 6.20
CA LEU A 351 -27.99 -15.10 4.74
C LEU A 351 -27.12 -16.25 4.19
N THR A 352 -25.99 -16.54 4.83
CA THR A 352 -25.12 -17.65 4.41
C THR A 352 -25.81 -19.01 4.53
N LYS A 353 -26.69 -19.20 5.55
CA LYS A 353 -27.49 -20.43 5.68
C LYS A 353 -28.52 -20.58 4.56
N LYS A 354 -29.02 -19.47 4.02
CA LYS A 354 -29.94 -19.47 2.87
C LYS A 354 -29.26 -19.74 1.52
N GLN A 355 -27.97 -20.09 1.51
CA GLN A 355 -27.16 -20.31 0.29
C GLN A 355 -27.17 -19.10 -0.65
N GLU A 356 -27.27 -17.87 -0.10
CA GLU A 356 -27.12 -16.68 -0.92
C GLU A 356 -25.73 -16.62 -1.57
N ASN A 357 -25.68 -16.03 -2.76
CA ASN A 357 -24.42 -15.92 -3.51
C ASN A 357 -23.37 -15.17 -2.68
N LEU A 358 -22.15 -15.74 -2.61
CA LEU A 358 -21.03 -15.18 -1.87
C LEU A 358 -20.74 -13.71 -2.22
N ILE A 359 -20.98 -13.29 -3.47
CA ILE A 359 -20.83 -11.90 -3.90
C ILE A 359 -21.71 -10.96 -3.06
N TYR A 360 -22.99 -11.29 -2.81
CA TYR A 360 -23.89 -10.48 -2.00
C TYR A 360 -23.46 -10.47 -0.53
N VAL A 361 -23.10 -11.64 0.01
CA VAL A 361 -22.57 -11.78 1.37
C VAL A 361 -21.34 -10.89 1.58
N ARG A 362 -20.44 -10.79 0.59
CA ARG A 362 -19.27 -9.89 0.67
C ARG A 362 -19.67 -8.43 0.73
N LYS A 363 -20.67 -7.99 -0.04
CA LYS A 363 -21.12 -6.58 -0.02
C LYS A 363 -21.76 -6.20 1.32
N HIS A 364 -22.34 -7.14 2.06
CA HIS A 364 -22.76 -6.88 3.43
C HIS A 364 -21.58 -6.49 4.33
N TYR A 365 -20.42 -7.14 4.23
CA TYR A 365 -19.23 -6.72 4.99
C TYR A 365 -18.73 -5.33 4.59
N HIS A 366 -18.86 -4.94 3.32
CA HIS A 366 -18.56 -3.56 2.87
C HIS A 366 -19.50 -2.56 3.55
N PHE A 367 -20.79 -2.87 3.59
CA PHE A 367 -21.78 -2.05 4.28
C PHE A 367 -21.54 -1.96 5.80
N LEU A 368 -21.13 -3.05 6.44
CA LEU A 368 -20.78 -3.04 7.87
C LEU A 368 -19.60 -2.10 8.16
N LEU A 369 -18.54 -2.17 7.34
CA LEU A 369 -17.40 -1.26 7.45
C LEU A 369 -17.83 0.19 7.22
N PHE A 370 -18.64 0.44 6.20
CA PHE A 370 -19.21 1.76 5.91
C PHE A 370 -19.99 2.34 7.08
N LEU A 371 -20.91 1.57 7.66
CA LEU A 371 -21.77 2.02 8.74
C LEU A 371 -20.95 2.39 9.98
N ASN A 372 -20.07 1.50 10.44
CA ASN A 372 -19.25 1.76 11.62
C ASN A 372 -18.31 2.96 11.41
N THR A 373 -17.74 3.11 10.21
CA THR A 373 -16.85 4.23 9.90
C THR A 373 -17.61 5.56 9.86
N ASN A 374 -18.77 5.62 9.21
CA ASN A 374 -19.59 6.85 9.18
C ASN A 374 -20.13 7.24 10.55
N LEU A 375 -20.46 6.27 11.42
CA LEU A 375 -20.84 6.58 12.80
C LEU A 375 -19.71 7.31 13.54
N ALA A 376 -18.45 6.95 13.28
CA ALA A 376 -17.31 7.68 13.82
C ALA A 376 -17.21 9.10 13.27
N PHE A 377 -17.48 9.28 11.97
CA PHE A 377 -17.45 10.58 11.31
C PHE A 377 -18.53 11.51 11.84
N TRP A 378 -19.76 11.01 12.00
CA TRP A 378 -20.86 11.80 12.58
C TRP A 378 -20.66 12.11 14.06
N ALA A 379 -20.04 11.19 14.81
CA ALA A 379 -19.68 11.44 16.20
C ALA A 379 -18.44 12.35 16.36
N GLY A 380 -17.75 12.71 15.27
CA GLY A 380 -16.51 13.49 15.30
C GLY A 380 -15.35 12.77 16.00
N LYS A 381 -15.39 11.44 16.13
CA LYS A 381 -14.40 10.64 16.88
C LYS A 381 -13.42 9.91 15.95
N VAL A 382 -12.86 10.62 14.98
CA VAL A 382 -11.92 10.05 13.98
C VAL A 382 -10.61 9.58 14.63
N GLU A 383 -10.13 10.24 15.68
CA GLU A 383 -8.95 9.81 16.43
C GLU A 383 -9.14 8.40 17.01
N LEU A 384 -10.29 8.15 17.63
CA LEU A 384 -10.66 6.82 18.16
C LEU A 384 -10.77 5.79 17.04
N LEU A 385 -11.45 6.12 15.95
CA LEU A 385 -11.56 5.25 14.78
C LEU A 385 -10.18 4.86 14.24
N THR A 386 -9.28 5.84 14.09
CA THR A 386 -7.93 5.62 13.58
C THR A 386 -7.19 4.62 14.47
N VAL A 387 -7.18 4.85 15.78
CA VAL A 387 -6.54 3.93 16.76
C VAL A 387 -7.11 2.52 16.64
N VAL A 388 -8.44 2.38 16.60
CA VAL A 388 -9.11 1.08 16.51
C VAL A 388 -8.76 0.37 15.19
N LEU A 389 -8.84 1.06 14.05
CA LEU A 389 -8.50 0.49 12.75
C LEU A 389 -7.03 0.08 12.65
N SER A 390 -6.12 0.84 13.25
CA SER A 390 -4.69 0.49 13.30
C SER A 390 -4.43 -0.84 14.00
N PHE A 391 -5.20 -1.17 15.04
CA PHE A 391 -5.11 -2.46 15.72
C PHE A 391 -5.82 -3.58 14.96
N ILE A 392 -7.03 -3.33 14.45
CA ILE A 392 -7.81 -4.35 13.73
C ILE A 392 -7.06 -4.81 12.47
N LEU A 393 -6.46 -3.88 11.72
CA LEU A 393 -5.70 -4.23 10.51
C LEU A 393 -4.49 -5.12 10.82
N ALA A 394 -3.71 -4.73 11.82
CA ALA A 394 -2.59 -5.52 12.33
C ALA A 394 -3.02 -6.91 12.79
N LEU A 395 -4.15 -7.00 13.50
CA LEU A 395 -4.73 -8.25 13.99
C LEU A 395 -5.14 -9.17 12.83
N PHE A 396 -5.79 -8.65 11.79
CA PHE A 396 -6.19 -9.46 10.62
C PHE A 396 -4.98 -9.99 9.86
N ILE A 397 -3.94 -9.16 9.65
CA ILE A 397 -2.68 -9.61 9.04
C ILE A 397 -2.05 -10.73 9.87
N LEU A 398 -2.01 -10.58 11.20
CA LEU A 398 -1.46 -11.59 12.11
C LEU A 398 -2.25 -12.90 12.05
N ILE A 399 -3.58 -12.83 12.15
CA ILE A 399 -4.47 -14.01 12.08
C ILE A 399 -4.25 -14.76 10.77
N GLU A 400 -4.11 -14.04 9.66
CA GLU A 400 -3.94 -14.64 8.35
C GLU A 400 -2.55 -15.30 8.18
N ILE A 401 -1.49 -14.69 8.70
CA ILE A 401 -0.16 -15.31 8.78
C ILE A 401 -0.21 -16.58 9.64
N LEU A 402 -0.85 -16.52 10.80
CA LEU A 402 -1.01 -17.67 11.70
C LEU A 402 -1.83 -18.79 11.04
N ARG A 403 -2.95 -18.46 10.39
CA ARG A 403 -3.78 -19.42 9.66
C ARG A 403 -2.96 -20.16 8.62
N LYS A 404 -2.13 -19.45 7.86
CA LYS A 404 -1.28 -20.04 6.83
C LYS A 404 -0.18 -20.91 7.41
N ASN A 405 0.48 -20.46 8.48
CA ASN A 405 1.55 -21.20 9.14
C ASN A 405 1.05 -22.49 9.82
N TYR A 406 -0.18 -22.48 10.32
CA TYR A 406 -0.80 -23.58 11.08
C TYR A 406 -1.98 -24.21 10.33
N GLU A 407 -1.88 -24.35 9.01
CA GLU A 407 -2.96 -24.88 8.14
C GLU A 407 -3.54 -26.22 8.65
N HIS A 408 -2.72 -27.10 9.25
CA HIS A 408 -3.17 -28.35 9.87
C HIS A 408 -3.98 -28.21 11.17
N ALA A 409 -3.81 -27.12 11.91
CA ALA A 409 -4.59 -26.83 13.11
C ALA A 409 -5.91 -26.11 12.78
N PHE A 410 -5.93 -25.39 11.65
CA PHE A 410 -7.14 -24.78 11.08
C PHE A 410 -7.86 -25.76 10.15
N ASN A 411 -8.34 -26.88 10.71
CA ASN A 411 -9.21 -27.80 9.97
C ASN A 411 -10.44 -27.07 9.38
N SER A 412 -11.07 -27.64 8.35
CA SER A 412 -12.26 -27.10 7.69
C SER A 412 -13.43 -26.83 8.64
N ASN A 413 -13.49 -27.53 9.77
CA ASN A 413 -14.54 -27.37 10.79
C ASN A 413 -14.22 -26.27 11.82
N ASN A 414 -13.06 -25.62 11.75
CA ASN A 414 -12.73 -24.51 12.63
C ASN A 414 -13.58 -23.28 12.28
N TRP A 415 -14.29 -22.71 13.26
CA TRP A 415 -15.13 -21.53 13.08
C TRP A 415 -14.38 -20.36 12.44
N LEU A 416 -13.10 -20.14 12.79
CA LEU A 416 -12.29 -19.06 12.22
C LEU A 416 -12.03 -19.29 10.73
N ASN A 417 -11.77 -20.54 10.32
CA ASN A 417 -11.59 -20.90 8.92
C ASN A 417 -12.92 -20.78 8.15
N LEU A 418 -14.04 -21.19 8.75
CA LEU A 418 -15.38 -21.00 8.18
C LEU A 418 -15.78 -19.53 8.05
N PHE A 419 -15.31 -18.66 8.95
CA PHE A 419 -15.52 -17.22 8.87
C PHE A 419 -14.69 -16.63 7.73
N LEU A 420 -13.39 -16.91 7.69
CA LEU A 420 -12.49 -16.35 6.68
C LEU A 420 -12.81 -16.85 5.27
N THR A 421 -13.24 -18.10 5.12
CA THR A 421 -13.60 -18.66 3.80
C THR A 421 -14.79 -17.94 3.15
N ARG A 422 -15.64 -17.24 3.92
CA ARG A 422 -16.73 -16.40 3.38
C ARG A 422 -16.22 -15.19 2.60
N PHE A 423 -14.97 -14.78 2.82
CA PHE A 423 -14.34 -13.67 2.12
C PHE A 423 -13.57 -14.11 0.89
N ILE A 424 -13.43 -15.42 0.64
CA ILE A 424 -12.66 -15.91 -0.51
C ILE A 424 -13.24 -15.33 -1.80
N ASP A 425 -12.38 -14.64 -2.53
CA ASP A 425 -12.61 -14.29 -3.92
C ASP A 425 -11.90 -15.27 -4.85
N ASP A 426 -12.20 -15.21 -6.14
CA ASP A 426 -11.53 -16.05 -7.15
C ASP A 426 -10.00 -15.93 -7.09
N ARG A 427 -9.54 -14.77 -6.61
CA ARG A 427 -8.15 -14.40 -6.37
C ARG A 427 -7.56 -15.11 -5.14
N ASP A 428 -8.33 -15.32 -4.07
CA ASP A 428 -7.86 -15.89 -2.80
C ASP A 428 -7.79 -17.44 -2.78
N ARG A 429 -8.20 -18.11 -3.86
CA ARG A 429 -8.42 -19.57 -3.89
C ARG A 429 -7.18 -20.43 -3.59
N HIS A 430 -5.97 -19.89 -3.64
CA HIS A 430 -4.73 -20.68 -3.54
C HIS A 430 -3.65 -20.17 -2.56
N GLY A 431 -3.98 -19.32 -1.59
CA GLY A 431 -2.95 -18.77 -0.69
C GLY A 431 -3.49 -18.12 0.58
N LEU A 432 -3.11 -16.86 0.78
CA LEU A 432 -3.67 -16.03 1.83
C LEU A 432 -5.05 -15.53 1.40
N ILE A 433 -6.00 -15.45 2.34
CA ILE A 433 -7.30 -14.84 2.14
C ILE A 433 -7.13 -13.35 2.44
N LEU A 434 -7.13 -12.50 1.42
CA LEU A 434 -6.69 -11.12 1.57
C LEU A 434 -7.79 -10.11 1.31
N THR A 435 -8.90 -10.53 0.70
CA THR A 435 -10.02 -9.66 0.37
C THR A 435 -10.50 -8.82 1.56
N HIS A 436 -10.56 -9.41 2.76
CA HIS A 436 -10.97 -8.71 3.99
C HIS A 436 -9.90 -7.75 4.53
N ILE A 437 -8.61 -8.10 4.39
CA ILE A 437 -7.48 -7.22 4.72
C ILE A 437 -7.46 -6.04 3.76
N TYR A 438 -7.70 -6.25 2.47
CA TYR A 438 -7.74 -5.18 1.47
C TYR A 438 -8.92 -4.25 1.65
N LEU A 439 -10.10 -4.77 1.94
CA LEU A 439 -11.27 -3.95 2.23
C LEU A 439 -10.98 -3.00 3.41
N LEU A 440 -10.40 -3.54 4.49
CA LEU A 440 -10.05 -2.75 5.66
C LEU A 440 -8.91 -1.75 5.39
N ALA A 441 -7.84 -2.20 4.72
CA ALA A 441 -6.70 -1.35 4.37
C ALA A 441 -7.12 -0.22 3.40
N GLY A 442 -7.94 -0.53 2.40
CA GLY A 442 -8.46 0.46 1.45
C GLY A 442 -9.20 1.60 2.15
N ALA A 443 -10.03 1.30 3.15
CA ALA A 443 -10.69 2.33 3.95
C ALA A 443 -9.74 3.05 4.92
N TYR A 444 -8.81 2.32 5.54
CA TYR A 444 -7.94 2.85 6.59
C TYR A 444 -6.80 3.73 6.08
N LEU A 445 -6.12 3.34 5.00
CA LEU A 445 -4.89 4.00 4.54
C LEU A 445 -5.10 5.48 4.16
N PRO A 446 -6.18 5.87 3.44
CA PRO A 446 -6.46 7.29 3.18
C PRO A 446 -6.68 8.11 4.46
N ILE A 447 -7.37 7.53 5.46
CA ILE A 447 -7.64 8.18 6.75
C ILE A 447 -6.33 8.41 7.48
N VAL A 448 -5.56 7.35 7.73
CA VAL A 448 -4.34 7.45 8.53
C VAL A 448 -3.27 8.29 7.83
N ALA A 449 -3.22 8.32 6.49
CA ALA A 449 -2.31 9.19 5.75
C ALA A 449 -2.54 10.67 6.10
N ASP A 450 -3.79 11.14 6.09
CA ASP A 450 -4.10 12.52 6.44
C ASP A 450 -3.97 12.79 7.94
N VAL A 451 -4.43 11.87 8.79
CA VAL A 451 -4.31 12.01 10.25
C VAL A 451 -2.84 12.16 10.67
N VAL A 452 -1.95 11.35 10.09
CA VAL A 452 -0.50 11.38 10.39
C VAL A 452 0.19 12.58 9.76
N LEU A 453 -0.14 12.95 8.53
CA LEU A 453 0.68 13.88 7.75
C LEU A 453 0.14 15.32 7.75
N SER A 454 -1.11 15.54 8.18
CA SER A 454 -1.73 16.86 8.16
C SER A 454 -1.07 17.82 9.16
N ASN A 455 -0.61 18.96 8.66
CA ASN A 455 -0.03 20.04 9.48
C ASN A 455 -1.01 20.61 10.50
N THR A 456 -2.32 20.53 10.24
CA THR A 456 -3.35 21.10 11.13
C THR A 456 -3.43 20.34 12.45
N ASN A 457 -2.98 19.08 12.44
CA ASN A 457 -2.84 18.24 13.63
C ASN A 457 -1.50 18.45 14.36
N TYR A 458 -0.71 19.46 13.96
CA TYR A 458 0.54 19.82 14.63
C TYR A 458 0.51 21.27 15.12
N ASN A 459 0.81 21.49 16.40
CA ASN A 459 0.94 22.79 17.02
C ASN A 459 2.39 23.25 16.97
N TYR A 460 2.64 24.35 16.28
CA TYR A 460 3.95 24.97 16.20
C TYR A 460 4.11 25.99 17.34
N TYR A 461 4.86 25.64 18.39
CA TYR A 461 5.20 26.54 19.50
C TYR A 461 6.72 26.67 19.63
N LYS A 462 7.27 27.86 19.30
CA LYS A 462 8.72 28.13 19.32
C LYS A 462 9.52 27.10 18.48
N LYS A 463 10.50 26.41 19.08
CA LYS A 463 11.30 25.33 18.46
C LYS A 463 10.66 23.94 18.61
N GLU A 464 9.42 23.87 19.10
CA GLU A 464 8.69 22.63 19.35
C GLU A 464 7.46 22.51 18.43
N ILE A 465 7.21 21.31 17.92
CA ILE A 465 6.01 21.00 17.13
C ILE A 465 5.28 19.82 17.81
N ARG A 466 4.03 20.02 18.24
CA ARG A 466 3.32 19.02 19.06
C ARG A 466 2.15 18.43 18.29
N TYR A 467 2.04 17.11 18.19
CA TYR A 467 0.85 16.51 17.62
C TYR A 467 -0.36 16.69 18.55
N LEU A 468 -1.40 17.32 18.03
CA LEU A 468 -2.71 17.44 18.66
C LEU A 468 -3.76 17.28 17.57
N PHE A 469 -4.57 16.23 17.67
CA PHE A 469 -5.67 16.01 16.73
C PHE A 469 -6.67 17.17 16.79
N ARG A 470 -6.87 17.87 15.67
CA ARG A 470 -7.66 19.11 15.61
C ARG A 470 -8.67 19.11 14.48
N GLU A 471 -8.21 18.83 13.27
CA GLU A 471 -9.04 18.96 12.08
C GLU A 471 -9.05 17.67 11.27
N THR A 472 -10.20 17.43 10.65
CA THR A 472 -10.43 16.26 9.81
C THR A 472 -10.94 16.69 8.46
N ASN A 473 -10.28 16.22 7.40
CA ASN A 473 -10.82 16.36 6.06
C ASN A 473 -11.79 15.22 5.75
N LEU A 474 -13.02 15.31 6.29
CA LEU A 474 -14.00 14.23 6.16
C LEU A 474 -14.33 13.90 4.69
N MET A 475 -14.31 14.86 3.77
CA MET A 475 -14.53 14.56 2.35
C MET A 475 -13.39 13.75 1.74
N LEU A 476 -12.15 14.06 2.10
CA LEU A 476 -11.00 13.24 1.71
C LEU A 476 -11.17 11.79 2.19
N TYR A 477 -11.62 11.58 3.43
CA TYR A 477 -11.83 10.23 4.00
C TYR A 477 -12.99 9.50 3.31
N CYS A 478 -14.07 10.24 3.04
CA CYS A 478 -15.24 9.70 2.36
C CYS A 478 -14.95 9.34 0.90
N SER A 479 -14.02 10.01 0.21
CA SER A 479 -13.68 9.70 -1.18
C SER A 479 -13.29 8.23 -1.38
N GLY A 480 -12.46 7.69 -0.48
CA GLY A 480 -12.05 6.29 -0.50
C GLY A 480 -13.11 5.34 0.05
N LEU A 481 -13.76 5.71 1.14
CA LEU A 481 -14.76 4.85 1.80
C LEU A 481 -16.02 4.65 0.93
N TYR A 482 -16.52 5.71 0.29
CA TYR A 482 -17.75 5.68 -0.49
C TYR A 482 -17.53 4.99 -1.83
N SER A 483 -16.36 5.15 -2.45
CA SER A 483 -16.01 4.45 -3.70
C SER A 483 -15.99 2.93 -3.53
N ILE A 484 -15.37 2.43 -2.46
CA ILE A 484 -15.32 0.98 -2.19
C ILE A 484 -16.60 0.43 -1.57
N CYS A 485 -17.21 1.12 -0.60
CA CYS A 485 -18.32 0.50 0.13
C CYS A 485 -19.66 0.68 -0.56
N ILE A 486 -19.91 1.84 -1.17
CA ILE A 486 -21.15 2.12 -1.90
C ILE A 486 -20.93 1.84 -3.38
N GLY A 487 -19.98 2.53 -4.02
CA GLY A 487 -19.76 2.47 -5.46
C GLY A 487 -19.55 1.05 -5.97
N ASP A 488 -18.52 0.37 -5.48
CA ASP A 488 -18.19 -1.00 -5.88
C ASP A 488 -19.29 -2.02 -5.50
N SER A 489 -20.02 -1.79 -4.39
CA SER A 489 -21.19 -2.60 -4.06
C SER A 489 -22.31 -2.47 -5.09
N PHE A 490 -22.69 -1.23 -5.43
CA PHE A 490 -23.76 -0.97 -6.41
C PHE A 490 -23.33 -1.26 -7.84
N ALA A 491 -22.05 -1.16 -8.17
CA ALA A 491 -21.51 -1.61 -9.45
C ALA A 491 -21.68 -3.12 -9.64
N ALA A 492 -21.40 -3.90 -8.61
CA ALA A 492 -21.60 -5.35 -8.63
C ALA A 492 -23.08 -5.74 -8.71
N ILE A 493 -23.95 -5.03 -7.98
CA ILE A 493 -25.40 -5.26 -8.01
C ILE A 493 -25.97 -4.88 -9.39
N GLY A 494 -25.69 -3.65 -9.85
CA GLY A 494 -26.15 -3.14 -11.15
C GLY A 494 -25.61 -3.94 -12.32
N GLY A 495 -24.34 -4.34 -12.26
CA GLY A 495 -23.70 -5.19 -13.27
C GLY A 495 -24.27 -6.60 -13.36
N ARG A 496 -24.87 -7.09 -12.27
CA ARG A 496 -25.55 -8.37 -12.24
C ARG A 496 -27.00 -8.30 -12.70
N LEU A 497 -27.73 -7.25 -12.29
CA LEU A 497 -29.10 -7.02 -12.74
C LEU A 497 -29.14 -6.72 -14.25
N TYR A 498 -28.14 -5.98 -14.73
CA TYR A 498 -28.01 -5.59 -16.13
C TYR A 498 -26.62 -5.92 -16.68
N PRO A 499 -26.41 -7.19 -17.08
CA PRO A 499 -25.10 -7.67 -17.54
C PRO A 499 -24.72 -7.19 -18.93
N THR A 500 -25.67 -6.71 -19.72
CA THR A 500 -25.47 -6.22 -21.09
C THR A 500 -25.92 -4.77 -21.23
N PRO A 501 -25.21 -3.96 -22.05
CA PRO A 501 -23.96 -4.26 -22.74
C PRO A 501 -22.73 -4.31 -21.82
N LYS A 502 -21.77 -5.18 -22.14
CA LYS A 502 -20.47 -5.24 -21.44
C LYS A 502 -19.54 -4.12 -21.94
N VAL A 503 -18.74 -3.57 -21.04
CA VAL A 503 -17.72 -2.58 -21.39
C VAL A 503 -16.63 -3.26 -22.20
N THR A 504 -16.29 -2.69 -23.36
CA THR A 504 -15.26 -3.23 -24.26
C THR A 504 -13.89 -3.25 -23.57
N ASN A 505 -13.12 -4.32 -23.78
CA ASN A 505 -11.79 -4.53 -23.20
C ASN A 505 -11.75 -4.54 -21.64
N THR A 506 -12.81 -5.04 -20.99
CA THR A 506 -12.87 -5.26 -19.54
C THR A 506 -13.19 -6.71 -19.20
N ASN A 507 -12.82 -7.15 -17.98
CA ASN A 507 -13.17 -8.48 -17.46
C ASN A 507 -14.64 -8.50 -17.00
N ASN A 508 -15.57 -8.67 -17.95
CA ASN A 508 -17.01 -8.89 -17.69
C ASN A 508 -17.75 -7.76 -16.95
N LYS A 509 -17.23 -6.52 -16.94
CA LYS A 509 -17.94 -5.38 -16.34
C LYS A 509 -18.97 -4.82 -17.32
N SER A 510 -20.11 -4.33 -16.82
CA SER A 510 -21.18 -3.78 -17.65
C SER A 510 -21.23 -2.26 -17.58
N TYR A 511 -21.70 -1.62 -18.66
CA TYR A 511 -21.88 -0.16 -18.69
C TYR A 511 -22.85 0.31 -17.60
N LEU A 512 -23.88 -0.49 -17.32
CA LEU A 512 -24.83 -0.20 -16.25
C LEU A 512 -24.20 -0.36 -14.87
N GLY A 513 -23.30 -1.32 -14.64
CA GLY A 513 -22.51 -1.39 -13.40
C GLY A 513 -21.69 -0.11 -13.17
N CYS A 514 -21.00 0.37 -14.21
CA CYS A 514 -20.24 1.63 -14.17
C CYS A 514 -21.14 2.84 -13.90
N PHE A 515 -22.32 2.91 -14.52
CA PHE A 515 -23.30 3.96 -14.28
C PHE A 515 -23.83 3.94 -12.83
N PHE A 516 -24.15 2.75 -12.31
CA PHE A 516 -24.59 2.59 -10.92
C PHE A 516 -23.51 3.00 -9.94
N PHE A 517 -22.24 2.66 -10.21
CA PHE A 517 -21.11 3.17 -9.44
C PHE A 517 -21.15 4.70 -9.37
N PHE A 518 -21.17 5.36 -10.53
CA PHE A 518 -21.13 6.81 -10.64
C PHE A 518 -22.29 7.47 -9.88
N CYS A 519 -23.54 7.06 -10.16
CA CYS A 519 -24.71 7.68 -9.55
C CYS A 519 -24.74 7.48 -8.04
N THR A 520 -24.47 6.27 -7.56
CA THR A 520 -24.56 5.97 -6.13
C THR A 520 -23.44 6.63 -5.33
N THR A 521 -22.21 6.66 -5.84
CA THR A 521 -21.09 7.40 -5.21
C THR A 521 -21.36 8.90 -5.20
N PHE A 522 -21.84 9.47 -6.32
CA PHE A 522 -22.11 10.89 -6.41
C PHE A 522 -23.20 11.33 -5.44
N VAL A 523 -24.35 10.66 -5.46
CA VAL A 523 -25.49 10.99 -4.59
C VAL A 523 -25.13 10.79 -3.12
N SER A 524 -24.43 9.72 -2.77
CA SER A 524 -24.05 9.46 -1.38
C SER A 524 -23.02 10.45 -0.84
N LEU A 525 -22.01 10.83 -1.64
CA LEU A 525 -21.06 11.88 -1.26
C LEU A 525 -21.73 13.25 -1.12
N LEU A 526 -22.64 13.59 -2.05
CA LEU A 526 -23.42 14.83 -1.96
C LEU A 526 -24.28 14.86 -0.69
N PHE A 527 -24.96 13.76 -0.40
CA PHE A 527 -25.79 13.62 0.80
C PHE A 527 -24.96 13.78 2.08
N PHE A 528 -23.79 13.12 2.14
CA PHE A 528 -22.87 13.28 3.26
C PHE A 528 -22.37 14.72 3.40
N SER A 529 -21.97 15.36 2.30
CA SER A 529 -21.53 16.76 2.29
C SER A 529 -22.63 17.71 2.81
N TYR A 530 -23.88 17.47 2.40
CA TYR A 530 -25.03 18.24 2.84
C TYR A 530 -25.28 18.10 4.34
N LEU A 531 -25.22 16.87 4.87
CA LEU A 531 -25.37 16.63 6.31
C LEU A 531 -24.27 17.31 7.15
N GLN A 532 -23.06 17.46 6.61
CA GLN A 532 -21.94 18.00 7.37
C GLN A 532 -21.91 19.54 7.43
N LYS A 533 -22.12 20.23 6.31
CA LYS A 533 -21.93 21.70 6.23
C LYS A 533 -23.16 22.47 5.75
N THR A 534 -24.31 21.81 5.59
CA THR A 534 -25.58 22.38 5.08
C THR A 534 -25.44 23.23 3.80
N ASN A 535 -24.34 23.07 3.07
CA ASN A 535 -23.98 23.82 1.87
C ASN A 535 -23.31 22.86 0.87
N PHE A 536 -23.63 23.04 -0.41
CA PHE A 536 -23.13 22.20 -1.50
C PHE A 536 -21.75 22.65 -2.02
N THR A 537 -20.83 23.00 -1.13
CA THR A 537 -19.51 23.53 -1.52
C THR A 537 -18.67 22.53 -2.30
N ASN A 538 -18.92 21.22 -2.11
CA ASN A 538 -18.05 20.16 -2.61
C ASN A 538 -18.63 19.39 -3.81
N ILE A 539 -19.61 19.95 -4.55
CA ILE A 539 -20.27 19.24 -5.68
C ILE A 539 -19.24 18.81 -6.72
N LYS A 540 -18.30 19.69 -7.04
CA LYS A 540 -17.26 19.47 -8.06
C LYS A 540 -16.39 18.27 -7.69
N GLU A 541 -15.92 18.21 -6.44
CA GLU A 541 -15.12 17.11 -5.91
C GLU A 541 -15.93 15.82 -5.93
N CYS A 542 -17.19 15.85 -5.47
CA CYS A 542 -18.08 14.69 -5.48
C CYS A 542 -18.26 14.13 -6.90
N PHE A 543 -18.51 15.00 -7.89
CA PHE A 543 -18.69 14.61 -9.28
C PHE A 543 -17.43 13.94 -9.84
N ILE A 544 -16.27 14.57 -9.61
CA ILE A 544 -14.99 14.13 -10.18
C ILE A 544 -14.52 12.83 -9.55
N ILE A 545 -14.63 12.67 -8.23
CA ILE A 545 -14.35 11.40 -7.53
C ILE A 545 -15.21 10.29 -8.11
N SER A 546 -16.52 10.54 -8.26
CA SER A 546 -17.47 9.55 -8.75
C SER A 546 -17.19 9.15 -10.20
N LEU A 547 -16.86 10.12 -11.07
CA LEU A 547 -16.56 9.88 -12.48
C LEU A 547 -15.26 9.10 -12.66
N PHE A 548 -14.15 9.60 -12.09
CA PHE A 548 -12.86 8.92 -12.22
C PHE A 548 -12.86 7.58 -11.50
N GLY A 549 -13.54 7.47 -10.35
CA GLY A 549 -13.74 6.21 -9.63
C GLY A 549 -14.49 5.17 -10.47
N ALA A 550 -15.58 5.55 -11.13
CA ALA A 550 -16.36 4.65 -11.98
C ALA A 550 -15.55 4.11 -13.16
N ILE A 551 -14.82 4.99 -13.86
CA ILE A 551 -13.98 4.57 -15.00
C ILE A 551 -12.81 3.73 -14.50
N PHE A 552 -12.20 4.08 -13.37
CA PHE A 552 -11.10 3.30 -12.81
C PHE A 552 -11.57 1.91 -12.39
N GLU A 553 -12.69 1.80 -11.67
CA GLU A 553 -13.33 0.53 -11.32
C GLU A 553 -13.58 -0.30 -12.59
N ALA A 554 -14.20 0.27 -13.63
CA ALA A 554 -14.55 -0.45 -14.84
C ALA A 554 -13.35 -1.11 -15.56
N TYR A 555 -12.14 -0.53 -15.46
CA TYR A 555 -10.93 -1.03 -16.10
C TYR A 555 -9.90 -1.63 -15.16
N LEU A 556 -10.16 -1.62 -13.85
CA LEU A 556 -9.29 -2.26 -12.87
C LEU A 556 -9.55 -3.76 -12.83
N ASN A 557 -8.50 -4.53 -13.10
CA ASN A 557 -8.57 -5.99 -13.14
C ASN A 557 -8.24 -6.63 -11.78
N ASP A 558 -7.37 -6.01 -10.98
CA ASP A 558 -6.82 -6.60 -9.76
C ASP A 558 -6.89 -5.65 -8.54
N ILE A 559 -7.14 -6.21 -7.35
CA ILE A 559 -7.10 -5.56 -6.02
C ILE A 559 -7.89 -4.24 -5.95
N ASP A 560 -9.12 -4.27 -6.44
CA ASP A 560 -10.13 -3.21 -6.32
C ASP A 560 -10.26 -2.68 -4.89
N ASN A 561 -10.37 -3.58 -3.91
CA ASN A 561 -10.58 -3.21 -2.52
C ASN A 561 -9.42 -2.39 -1.89
N LEU A 562 -8.23 -2.39 -2.47
CA LEU A 562 -7.11 -1.56 -2.00
C LEU A 562 -6.88 -0.37 -2.91
N LEU A 563 -6.87 -0.59 -4.22
CA LEU A 563 -6.47 0.41 -5.21
C LEU A 563 -7.54 1.47 -5.45
N LEU A 564 -8.82 1.09 -5.46
CA LEU A 564 -9.90 2.02 -5.74
C LEU A 564 -9.99 3.15 -4.71
N PRO A 565 -9.89 2.89 -3.38
CA PRO A 565 -9.83 3.96 -2.39
C PRO A 565 -8.60 4.87 -2.52
N ILE A 566 -7.42 4.30 -2.73
CA ILE A 566 -6.17 5.07 -2.87
C ILE A 566 -6.22 5.93 -4.14
N PHE A 567 -6.76 5.40 -5.23
CA PHE A 567 -6.97 6.16 -6.46
C PHE A 567 -7.97 7.30 -6.25
N SER A 568 -9.09 7.04 -5.58
CA SER A 568 -10.10 8.07 -5.26
C SER A 568 -9.53 9.18 -4.37
N PHE A 569 -8.66 8.82 -3.42
CA PHE A 569 -7.88 9.75 -2.61
C PHE A 569 -6.93 10.61 -3.49
N CYS A 570 -6.19 10.00 -4.43
CA CYS A 570 -5.38 10.75 -5.39
C CYS A 570 -6.22 11.71 -6.23
N VAL A 571 -7.36 11.26 -6.74
CA VAL A 571 -8.29 12.09 -7.52
C VAL A 571 -8.71 13.30 -6.67
N TYR A 572 -9.16 13.10 -5.43
CA TYR A 572 -9.51 14.23 -4.58
C TYR A 572 -8.33 15.22 -4.43
N LEU A 573 -7.12 14.75 -4.13
CA LEU A 573 -5.94 15.62 -3.99
C LEU A 573 -5.55 16.37 -5.28
N CYS A 574 -5.86 15.84 -6.46
CA CYS A 574 -5.65 16.53 -7.72
C CYS A 574 -6.62 17.72 -7.91
N PHE A 575 -7.81 17.64 -7.32
CA PHE A 575 -8.90 18.59 -7.59
C PHE A 575 -9.31 19.46 -6.41
N GLU A 576 -8.85 19.16 -5.20
CA GLU A 576 -8.96 20.05 -4.05
C GLU A 576 -8.26 21.39 -4.37
N GLU A 577 -8.86 22.48 -3.90
CA GLU A 577 -8.41 23.87 -4.14
C GLU A 577 -7.24 24.29 -3.23
#